data_AF-A0A7U9NKA4-F1
#
_entry.id   AF-A0A7U9NKA4-F1
#
_cell.length_a   1.000
_cell.length_b   1.000
_cell.length_c   1.000
_cell.angle_alpha   90.00
_cell.angle_beta   90.00
_cell.angle_gamma   90.00
#
_symmetry.space_group_name_H-M   'P 1'
#
loop_
_entity.id
_entity.type
_entity.pdbx_description
1 polymer ?
#
loop_
_entity_poly.entity_id
_entity_poly.type
_entity_poly.pdbx_seq_one_letter_code
_entity_poly.pdbx_strand_id
1 'polypeptide(L)'
;MIKNDFSRSDAASLATGVPVYLVEEGLQNEGSKGALTGMKLSEGKRLDSWEITHVQSENSVSLANTYQPGGSIKVVHTEDRHYLRNTEQYFGVFDQYAKGQISEDEFIAYSAAFKSEVKNTLNTDDWVGGINALVKEMRENISKGISNTPDNLKTKLSTGGIELTWKELMNMQKTGKYIDKFLDAGGASTYMTYANIGIARTYVHKSGLDLTEDQVKFLSEVVEKKIDRKLETSKILLELAVADKQNPMWEGYYIGGTRTQPVASNTKMISEITEAFSKIDPNDKSTYDVAVDRFQEIMRPWETIFASYVARQAPGYASSYVHEKERNSRAGFQAIWNGIY
;
A
#
# COMPACT_ATOMS: atom_id res chain seq x y z
N MET A 1 -47.56 -22.32 -12.24
CA MET A 1 -46.32 -21.86 -12.92
C MET A 1 -46.22 -20.36 -12.64
N ILE A 2 -45.66 -20.04 -11.47
CA ILE A 2 -45.60 -18.70 -10.89
C ILE A 2 -44.14 -18.25 -11.02
N LYS A 3 -43.86 -17.15 -11.72
CA LYS A 3 -42.57 -16.48 -11.71
C LYS A 3 -42.68 -15.29 -10.77
N ASN A 4 -41.87 -15.33 -9.71
CA ASN A 4 -41.66 -14.23 -8.78
C ASN A 4 -40.63 -13.26 -9.35
N ASP A 5 -40.93 -11.97 -9.21
CA ASP A 5 -40.00 -10.86 -9.23
C ASP A 5 -39.06 -10.90 -8.01
N PHE A 6 -37.81 -10.46 -8.21
CA PHE A 6 -37.13 -9.57 -7.27
C PHE A 6 -36.02 -8.79 -8.00
N SER A 7 -36.02 -7.48 -7.77
CA SER A 7 -35.18 -6.42 -8.33
C SER A 7 -33.69 -6.54 -8.00
N ARG A 8 -32.82 -5.92 -8.82
CA ARG A 8 -31.81 -4.97 -8.32
C ARG A 8 -31.18 -4.12 -9.44
N SER A 9 -30.92 -2.87 -9.05
CA SER A 9 -30.21 -1.80 -9.75
C SER A 9 -28.77 -2.17 -10.09
N ASP A 10 -28.37 -2.01 -11.35
CA ASP A 10 -26.96 -2.07 -11.73
C ASP A 10 -26.49 -0.75 -12.33
N ALA A 11 -25.52 -0.19 -11.60
CA ALA A 11 -24.72 0.96 -11.95
C ALA A 11 -23.73 0.60 -13.06
N ALA A 12 -23.57 1.54 -14.00
CA ALA A 12 -22.65 1.46 -15.12
C ALA A 12 -21.18 1.36 -14.66
N SER A 13 -20.56 0.24 -14.96
CA SER A 13 -19.12 0.04 -15.01
C SER A 13 -18.67 0.17 -16.47
N LEU A 14 -18.06 1.31 -16.82
CA LEU A 14 -17.44 1.54 -18.12
C LEU A 14 -16.06 0.85 -18.14
N ALA A 15 -16.06 -0.40 -18.60
CA ALA A 15 -14.85 -1.12 -19.01
C ALA A 15 -14.35 -0.56 -20.35
N THR A 16 -13.11 -0.06 -20.37
CA THR A 16 -12.40 0.31 -21.61
C THR A 16 -11.88 -0.96 -22.28
N GLY A 17 -12.57 -1.40 -23.34
CA GLY A 17 -12.14 -2.51 -24.19
C GLY A 17 -11.03 -2.13 -25.16
N VAL A 18 -10.06 -3.02 -25.33
CA VAL A 18 -9.12 -3.07 -26.46
C VAL A 18 -9.33 -4.42 -27.15
N PRO A 19 -9.46 -4.49 -28.49
CA PRO A 19 -9.75 -5.75 -29.19
C PRO A 19 -8.53 -6.69 -29.21
N VAL A 20 -8.79 -7.97 -28.91
CA VAL A 20 -7.82 -9.06 -29.03
C VAL A 20 -7.85 -9.58 -30.47
N TYR A 21 -6.70 -9.55 -31.14
CA TYR A 21 -6.48 -10.30 -32.39
C TYR A 21 -5.99 -11.71 -32.04
N LEU A 22 -6.72 -12.72 -32.49
CA LEU A 22 -6.32 -14.13 -32.49
C LEU A 22 -5.34 -14.39 -33.65
N VAL A 23 -4.17 -14.96 -33.33
CA VAL A 23 -3.41 -15.80 -34.26
C VAL A 23 -2.97 -17.04 -33.49
N GLU A 24 -3.50 -18.18 -33.92
CA GLU A 24 -3.22 -19.52 -33.42
C GLU A 24 -1.99 -20.14 -34.11
N GLU A 25 -1.51 -21.24 -33.51
CA GLU A 25 -0.43 -22.17 -33.90
C GLU A 25 0.99 -21.73 -33.52
N GLY A 26 1.78 -22.43 -32.71
CA GLY A 26 1.70 -23.81 -32.21
C GLY A 26 3.11 -24.40 -32.33
N LEU A 27 3.69 -24.90 -31.23
CA LEU A 27 4.67 -26.00 -31.19
C LEU A 27 5.11 -26.25 -29.74
N GLN A 28 4.54 -27.30 -29.16
CA GLN A 28 5.09 -28.00 -28.01
C GLN A 28 6.42 -28.65 -28.40
N ASN A 29 7.40 -28.66 -27.49
CA ASN A 29 8.32 -29.79 -27.43
C ASN A 29 8.74 -30.10 -25.99
N GLU A 30 8.62 -31.38 -25.67
CA GLU A 30 8.94 -32.04 -24.42
C GLU A 30 10.46 -32.05 -24.17
N GLY A 31 10.90 -31.98 -22.91
CA GLY A 31 12.33 -32.12 -22.64
C GLY A 31 12.82 -31.97 -21.20
N SER A 32 12.17 -32.59 -20.22
CA SER A 32 12.84 -33.14 -19.01
C SER A 32 11.83 -33.81 -18.05
N LYS A 33 11.31 -34.97 -18.46
CA LYS A 33 10.78 -35.98 -17.53
C LYS A 33 11.97 -36.77 -17.00
N GLY A 34 12.28 -36.67 -15.70
CA GLY A 34 13.28 -37.54 -15.11
C GLY A 34 13.81 -37.11 -13.74
N ALA A 35 12.96 -37.08 -12.71
CA ALA A 35 13.31 -37.44 -11.32
C ALA A 35 12.06 -37.27 -10.44
N LEU A 36 11.88 -38.18 -9.47
CA LEU A 36 10.85 -38.20 -8.42
C LEU A 36 9.55 -38.98 -8.73
N THR A 37 9.66 -40.26 -9.07
CA THR A 37 8.63 -41.23 -8.64
C THR A 37 8.84 -41.58 -7.17
N GLY A 38 8.29 -40.75 -6.28
CA GLY A 38 8.23 -41.01 -4.83
C GLY A 38 7.03 -41.89 -4.44
N MET A 39 7.24 -42.76 -3.45
CA MET A 39 6.25 -43.67 -2.90
C MET A 39 5.02 -42.90 -2.36
N LYS A 40 3.80 -43.24 -2.82
CA LYS A 40 2.55 -42.65 -2.30
C LYS A 40 2.40 -42.99 -0.81
N LEU A 41 2.51 -41.99 0.04
CA LEU A 41 2.19 -42.10 1.47
C LEU A 41 0.67 -42.22 1.65
N SER A 42 0.24 -42.92 2.70
CA SER A 42 -1.17 -43.03 3.09
C SER A 42 -1.75 -41.65 3.43
N GLU A 43 -3.05 -41.44 3.22
CA GLU A 43 -3.73 -40.13 3.32
C GLU A 43 -3.43 -39.34 4.60
N GLY A 44 -3.23 -39.99 5.74
CA GLY A 44 -2.87 -39.33 7.00
C GLY A 44 -1.43 -38.80 7.08
N LYS A 45 -0.57 -39.05 6.08
CA LYS A 45 0.84 -38.63 6.01
C LYS A 45 1.17 -37.81 4.75
N ARG A 46 0.16 -37.36 4.02
CA ARG A 46 0.26 -36.62 2.76
C ARG A 46 0.40 -35.10 3.02
N LEU A 47 1.59 -34.56 2.76
CA LEU A 47 1.95 -33.13 2.91
C LEU A 47 1.31 -32.21 1.87
N ASP A 48 0.65 -32.76 0.85
CA ASP A 48 -0.09 -32.04 -0.19
C ASP A 48 -1.37 -31.36 0.32
N SER A 49 -1.72 -31.53 1.60
CA SER A 49 -2.78 -30.78 2.30
C SER A 49 -2.23 -29.77 3.30
N TRP A 50 -0.90 -29.61 3.39
CA TRP A 50 -0.23 -28.68 4.30
C TRP A 50 0.41 -27.56 3.48
N GLU A 51 -0.11 -26.35 3.60
CA GLU A 51 0.54 -25.18 3.02
C GLU A 51 1.72 -24.79 3.92
N ILE A 52 2.93 -25.18 3.51
CA ILE A 52 4.17 -24.79 4.19
C ILE A 52 4.43 -23.31 3.88
N THR A 53 4.13 -22.41 4.82
CA THR A 53 4.25 -20.96 4.63
C THR A 53 5.51 -20.34 5.24
N HIS A 54 6.52 -21.15 5.62
CA HIS A 54 7.84 -20.62 5.96
C HIS A 54 8.97 -21.60 5.60
N VAL A 55 9.80 -21.21 4.63
CA VAL A 55 11.17 -21.70 4.52
C VAL A 55 11.97 -20.91 5.56
N GLN A 56 12.31 -21.53 6.69
CA GLN A 56 13.36 -20.98 7.54
C GLN A 56 14.64 -20.93 6.71
N SER A 57 15.15 -19.73 6.41
CA SER A 57 16.54 -19.59 6.03
C SER A 57 17.38 -20.17 7.18
N GLU A 58 18.30 -21.07 6.86
CA GLU A 58 19.34 -21.54 7.76
C GLU A 58 20.16 -20.33 8.22
N ASN A 59 19.74 -19.66 9.31
CA ASN A 59 20.54 -18.79 10.19
C ASN A 59 19.70 -18.09 11.29
N SER A 60 18.84 -18.81 12.01
CA SER A 60 18.23 -18.28 13.24
C SER A 60 18.42 -19.21 14.43
N VAL A 61 19.67 -19.36 14.89
CA VAL A 61 20.03 -20.08 16.11
C VAL A 61 19.65 -19.29 17.39
N SER A 62 19.12 -18.07 17.29
CA SER A 62 18.91 -17.19 18.46
C SER A 62 17.55 -17.28 19.15
N LEU A 63 16.55 -17.97 18.61
CA LEU A 63 15.22 -18.10 19.25
C LEU A 63 14.99 -19.42 20.00
N ALA A 64 15.94 -20.35 19.95
CA ALA A 64 15.79 -21.66 20.60
C ALA A 64 15.96 -21.62 22.14
N ASN A 65 16.49 -20.54 22.71
CA ASN A 65 16.87 -20.49 24.13
C ASN A 65 15.74 -20.06 25.10
N THR A 66 14.52 -19.83 24.60
CA THR A 66 13.37 -19.44 25.45
C THR A 66 12.31 -20.53 25.65
N TYR A 67 12.51 -21.73 25.09
CA TYR A 67 11.51 -22.80 25.21
C TYR A 67 11.72 -23.61 26.48
N GLN A 68 10.80 -23.47 27.44
CA GLN A 68 10.73 -24.37 28.58
C GLN A 68 10.34 -25.79 28.12
N PRO A 69 11.05 -26.85 28.53
CA PRO A 69 10.68 -28.22 28.20
C PRO A 69 9.36 -28.57 28.89
N GLY A 70 8.30 -28.86 28.12
CA GLY A 70 7.01 -29.34 28.63
C GLY A 70 5.78 -28.50 28.26
N GLY A 71 5.96 -27.33 27.63
CA GLY A 71 4.82 -26.58 27.07
C GLY A 71 4.34 -27.17 25.75
N SER A 72 3.06 -27.50 25.63
CA SER A 72 2.44 -27.82 24.34
C SER A 72 2.59 -26.63 23.39
N ILE A 73 3.14 -26.83 22.19
CA ILE A 73 3.17 -25.79 21.16
C ILE A 73 1.71 -25.47 20.79
N LYS A 74 1.24 -24.27 21.16
CA LYS A 74 -0.04 -23.74 20.69
C LYS A 74 0.20 -23.08 19.34
N VAL A 75 -0.38 -23.64 18.28
CA VAL A 75 -0.43 -23.03 16.95
C VAL A 75 -1.76 -22.30 16.84
N VAL A 76 -1.73 -20.98 16.71
CA VAL A 76 -2.93 -20.15 16.49
C VAL A 76 -2.99 -19.78 15.01
N HIS A 77 -4.06 -20.17 14.33
CA HIS A 77 -4.27 -19.91 12.91
C HIS A 77 -4.88 -18.53 12.69
N THR A 78 -4.26 -17.70 11.86
CA THR A 78 -4.80 -16.37 11.49
C THR A 78 -5.56 -16.49 10.18
N GLU A 79 -6.88 -16.39 10.24
CA GLU A 79 -7.78 -16.37 9.07
C GLU A 79 -8.00 -14.94 8.54
N ASP A 80 -8.46 -14.80 7.29
CA ASP A 80 -8.76 -13.51 6.64
C ASP A 80 -9.68 -12.60 7.47
N ARG A 81 -10.64 -13.16 8.22
CA ARG A 81 -11.53 -12.37 9.09
C ARG A 81 -10.81 -11.58 10.18
N HIS A 82 -9.57 -11.95 10.52
CA HIS A 82 -8.76 -11.24 11.50
C HIS A 82 -8.12 -9.98 10.94
N TYR A 83 -8.01 -9.86 9.60
CA TYR A 83 -7.54 -8.66 8.92
C TYR A 83 -8.69 -7.67 8.73
N LEU A 84 -8.86 -6.84 9.74
CA LEU A 84 -9.92 -5.83 9.75
C LEU A 84 -9.64 -4.71 8.75
N ARG A 85 -10.69 -4.20 8.10
CA ARG A 85 -10.59 -3.17 7.05
C ARG A 85 -10.00 -1.85 7.58
N ASN A 86 -10.28 -1.51 8.83
CA ASN A 86 -9.72 -0.35 9.49
C ASN A 86 -9.02 -0.77 10.78
N THR A 87 -7.79 -0.31 10.98
CA THR A 87 -6.98 -0.59 12.16
C THR A 87 -7.65 -0.12 13.46
N GLU A 88 -8.50 0.91 13.41
CA GLU A 88 -9.29 1.36 14.56
C GLU A 88 -10.29 0.29 15.05
N GLN A 89 -10.71 -0.65 14.19
CA GLN A 89 -11.66 -1.71 14.56
C GLN A 89 -11.05 -2.72 15.57
N TYR A 90 -9.72 -2.86 15.59
CA TYR A 90 -9.04 -3.72 16.57
C TYR A 90 -9.26 -3.24 18.00
N PHE A 91 -9.52 -1.94 18.22
CA PHE A 91 -9.91 -1.43 19.53
C PHE A 91 -11.14 -2.14 20.09
N GLY A 92 -12.18 -2.29 19.25
CA GLY A 92 -13.41 -2.98 19.62
C GLY A 92 -13.18 -4.46 19.92
N VAL A 93 -12.31 -5.12 19.16
CA VAL A 93 -11.93 -6.52 19.41
C VAL A 93 -11.20 -6.67 20.75
N PHE A 94 -10.25 -5.79 21.05
CA PHE A 94 -9.52 -5.82 22.31
C PHE A 94 -10.42 -5.53 23.51
N ASP A 95 -11.39 -4.62 23.35
CA ASP A 95 -12.42 -4.36 24.37
C ASP A 95 -13.40 -5.55 24.53
N GLN A 96 -13.79 -6.23 23.45
CA GLN A 96 -14.57 -7.48 23.51
C GLN A 96 -13.81 -8.58 24.27
N TYR A 97 -12.51 -8.73 24.02
CA TYR A 97 -11.67 -9.66 24.77
C TYR A 97 -11.53 -9.26 26.25
N ALA A 98 -11.42 -7.97 26.54
CA ALA A 98 -11.43 -7.47 27.91
C ALA A 98 -12.76 -7.79 28.63
N LYS A 99 -13.89 -7.79 27.90
CA LYS A 99 -15.21 -8.21 28.41
C LYS A 99 -15.42 -9.72 28.49
N GLY A 100 -14.45 -10.53 28.04
CA GLY A 100 -14.58 -11.99 27.97
C GLY A 100 -15.54 -12.49 26.89
N GLN A 101 -15.79 -11.67 25.86
CA GLN A 101 -16.75 -11.97 24.79
C GLN A 101 -16.15 -12.76 23.63
N ILE A 102 -14.81 -12.77 23.51
CA ILE A 102 -14.07 -13.58 22.53
C ILE A 102 -13.01 -14.42 23.24
N SER A 103 -12.59 -15.50 22.58
CA SER A 103 -11.61 -16.42 23.14
C SER A 103 -10.19 -15.82 23.17
N GLU A 104 -9.31 -16.42 23.98
CA GLU A 104 -7.89 -16.05 24.01
C GLU A 104 -7.21 -16.33 22.66
N ASP A 105 -7.55 -17.44 22.00
CA ASP A 105 -6.99 -17.78 20.68
C ASP A 105 -7.41 -16.76 19.61
N GLU A 106 -8.69 -16.32 19.60
CA GLU A 106 -9.14 -15.25 18.71
C GLU A 106 -8.42 -13.93 19.01
N PHE A 107 -8.25 -13.58 20.29
CA PHE A 107 -7.50 -12.39 20.68
C PHE A 107 -6.04 -12.44 20.20
N ILE A 108 -5.38 -13.59 20.31
CA ILE A 108 -4.01 -13.80 19.81
C ILE A 108 -3.97 -13.59 18.28
N ALA A 109 -4.92 -14.15 17.54
CA ALA A 109 -5.00 -14.01 16.08
C ALA A 109 -5.22 -12.55 15.65
N TYR A 110 -6.20 -11.86 16.24
CA TYR A 110 -6.42 -10.43 15.97
C TYR A 110 -5.22 -9.56 16.40
N SER A 111 -4.56 -9.90 17.50
CA SER A 111 -3.34 -9.20 17.93
C SER A 111 -2.20 -9.38 16.92
N ALA A 112 -2.03 -10.58 16.36
CA ALA A 112 -1.03 -10.83 15.33
C ALA A 112 -1.32 -10.02 14.05
N ALA A 113 -2.58 -10.02 13.59
CA ALA A 113 -3.00 -9.23 12.43
C ALA A 113 -2.80 -7.72 12.66
N PHE A 114 -3.21 -7.20 13.82
CA PHE A 114 -2.96 -5.82 14.21
C PHE A 114 -1.47 -5.46 14.21
N LYS A 115 -0.63 -6.30 14.81
CA LYS A 115 0.82 -6.08 14.85
C LYS A 115 1.40 -6.04 13.43
N SER A 116 0.87 -6.85 12.50
CA SER A 116 1.31 -6.91 11.09
C SER A 116 0.94 -5.63 10.35
N GLU A 117 -0.31 -5.21 10.48
CA GLU A 117 -0.80 -3.96 9.89
C GLU A 117 0.03 -2.76 10.35
N VAL A 118 0.29 -2.64 11.66
CA VAL A 118 1.11 -1.56 12.20
C VAL A 118 2.55 -1.66 11.72
N LYS A 119 3.16 -2.85 11.77
CA LYS A 119 4.54 -3.06 11.34
C LYS A 119 4.75 -2.69 9.86
N ASN A 120 3.84 -3.11 8.99
CA ASN A 120 3.92 -2.81 7.56
C ASN A 120 3.70 -1.31 7.29
N THR A 121 2.72 -0.71 7.96
CA THR A 121 2.40 0.72 7.80
C THR A 121 3.53 1.62 8.33
N LEU A 122 4.10 1.29 9.49
CA LEU A 122 5.16 2.08 10.11
C LEU A 122 6.56 1.60 9.72
N ASN A 123 6.67 0.59 8.87
CA ASN A 123 7.92 -0.01 8.40
C ASN A 123 8.95 -0.26 9.53
N THR A 124 8.48 -0.82 10.64
CA THR A 124 9.31 -1.11 11.81
C THR A 124 9.92 -2.50 11.73
N ASP A 125 11.10 -2.68 12.33
CA ASP A 125 11.72 -4.01 12.40
C ASP A 125 11.02 -4.90 13.46
N ASP A 126 10.56 -4.27 14.54
CA ASP A 126 9.88 -4.91 15.66
C ASP A 126 8.35 -4.85 15.56
N TRP A 127 7.71 -5.85 16.16
CA TRP A 127 6.26 -5.92 16.34
C TRP A 127 5.78 -5.03 17.49
N VAL A 128 4.51 -4.65 17.47
CA VAL A 128 3.92 -3.85 18.55
C VAL A 128 3.93 -4.63 19.88
N GLY A 129 4.60 -4.05 20.88
CA GLY A 129 4.60 -4.51 22.27
C GLY A 129 3.49 -3.89 23.10
N GLY A 130 3.21 -4.47 24.27
CA GLY A 130 2.29 -3.88 25.27
C GLY A 130 0.80 -4.21 25.14
N ILE A 131 0.36 -4.95 24.11
CA ILE A 131 -1.07 -5.27 23.89
C ILE A 131 -1.70 -6.01 25.08
N ASN A 132 -0.98 -6.95 25.73
CA ASN A 132 -1.50 -7.65 26.90
C ASN A 132 -1.69 -6.71 28.11
N ALA A 133 -0.79 -5.74 28.28
CA ALA A 133 -0.92 -4.72 29.31
C ALA A 133 -2.11 -3.80 29.02
N LEU A 134 -2.32 -3.45 27.75
CA LEU A 134 -3.45 -2.64 27.31
C LEU A 134 -4.78 -3.33 27.63
N VAL A 135 -4.93 -4.61 27.29
CA VAL A 135 -6.15 -5.37 27.62
C VAL A 135 -6.33 -5.50 29.13
N LYS A 136 -5.24 -5.66 29.89
CA LYS A 136 -5.31 -5.68 31.36
C LYS A 136 -5.88 -4.36 31.90
N GLU A 137 -5.39 -3.22 31.43
CA GLU A 137 -5.95 -1.91 31.75
C GLU A 137 -7.43 -1.81 31.35
N MET A 138 -7.79 -2.28 30.15
CA MET A 138 -9.19 -2.29 29.69
C MET A 138 -10.10 -3.09 30.62
N ARG A 139 -9.63 -4.24 31.12
CA ARG A 139 -10.35 -5.07 32.11
C ARG A 139 -10.52 -4.33 33.44
N GLU A 140 -9.47 -3.65 33.89
CA GLU A 140 -9.51 -2.85 35.12
C GLU A 140 -10.44 -1.64 35.02
N ASN A 141 -10.54 -1.00 33.85
CA ASN A 141 -11.50 0.07 33.61
C ASN A 141 -12.94 -0.46 33.66
N ILE A 142 -13.20 -1.58 32.99
CA ILE A 142 -14.52 -2.23 33.00
C ILE A 142 -14.95 -2.59 34.42
N SER A 143 -14.06 -3.15 35.25
CA SER A 143 -14.38 -3.52 36.63
C SER A 143 -14.69 -2.33 37.53
N LYS A 144 -14.21 -1.13 37.16
CA LYS A 144 -14.51 0.15 37.84
C LYS A 144 -15.71 0.89 37.23
N GLY A 145 -16.37 0.33 36.21
CA GLY A 145 -17.47 0.99 35.50
C GLY A 145 -17.01 2.14 34.59
N ILE A 146 -15.72 2.19 34.23
CA ILE A 146 -15.14 3.19 33.34
C ILE A 146 -15.16 2.65 31.91
N SER A 147 -15.70 3.41 30.97
CA SER A 147 -15.71 3.03 29.55
C SER A 147 -14.31 3.11 28.95
N ASN A 148 -13.90 2.15 28.13
CA ASN A 148 -12.63 2.23 27.39
C ASN A 148 -12.75 3.16 26.19
N THR A 149 -11.85 4.14 26.11
CA THR A 149 -11.76 5.10 25.00
C THR A 149 -10.29 5.32 24.62
N PRO A 150 -9.96 5.68 23.38
CA PRO A 150 -8.58 5.99 23.01
C PRO A 150 -7.90 7.03 23.92
N ASP A 151 -8.64 7.99 24.46
CA ASP A 151 -8.12 9.09 25.29
C ASP A 151 -7.85 8.71 26.75
N ASN A 152 -8.54 7.69 27.30
CA ASN A 152 -8.42 7.37 28.72
C ASN A 152 -7.46 6.21 29.03
N LEU A 153 -6.97 5.52 27.99
CA LEU A 153 -6.01 4.44 28.12
C LEU A 153 -4.59 5.01 28.21
N LYS A 154 -3.88 4.64 29.26
CA LYS A 154 -2.56 5.16 29.61
C LYS A 154 -1.43 4.17 29.30
N THR A 155 -1.77 2.91 29.00
CA THR A 155 -0.78 1.91 28.61
C THR A 155 0.07 2.41 27.46
N LYS A 156 1.40 2.30 27.64
CA LYS A 156 2.39 2.55 26.61
C LYS A 156 2.61 1.29 25.78
N LEU A 157 2.41 1.42 24.48
CA LEU A 157 2.72 0.46 23.44
C LEU A 157 4.08 0.83 22.85
N SER A 158 4.89 -0.16 22.50
CA SER A 158 6.19 0.07 21.89
C SER A 158 6.25 -0.46 20.47
N THR A 159 6.83 0.32 19.56
CA THR A 159 7.09 -0.10 18.18
C THR A 159 8.20 0.77 17.60
N GLY A 160 9.14 0.20 16.83
CA GLY A 160 10.19 0.97 16.16
C GLY A 160 11.05 1.85 17.08
N GLY A 161 11.21 1.48 18.36
CA GLY A 161 11.97 2.26 19.34
C GLY A 161 11.25 3.47 19.95
N ILE A 162 9.95 3.67 19.68
CA ILE A 162 9.12 4.71 20.29
C ILE A 162 8.03 4.11 21.19
N GLU A 163 7.68 4.82 22.26
CA GLU A 163 6.56 4.49 23.16
C GLU A 163 5.37 5.42 22.92
N LEU A 164 4.19 4.83 22.73
CA LEU A 164 2.98 5.52 22.30
C LEU A 164 1.78 5.02 23.10
N THR A 165 0.84 5.90 23.43
CA THR A 165 -0.52 5.49 23.82
C THR A 165 -1.25 4.88 22.62
N TRP A 166 -2.40 4.24 22.86
CA TRP A 166 -3.25 3.75 21.78
C TRP A 166 -3.61 4.85 20.78
N LYS A 167 -4.04 6.03 21.28
CA LYS A 167 -4.40 7.17 20.43
C LYS A 167 -3.24 7.63 19.55
N GLU A 168 -2.07 7.83 20.15
CA GLU A 168 -0.87 8.26 19.42
C GLU A 168 -0.47 7.24 18.34
N LEU A 169 -0.49 5.95 18.67
CA LEU A 169 -0.22 4.88 17.70
C LEU A 169 -1.21 4.90 16.55
N MET A 170 -2.51 5.10 16.82
CA MET A 170 -3.53 5.15 15.77
C MET A 170 -3.39 6.39 14.88
N ASN A 171 -3.04 7.55 15.44
CA ASN A 171 -2.78 8.76 14.66
C ASN A 171 -1.61 8.55 13.68
N MET A 172 -0.52 7.96 14.17
CA MET A 172 0.64 7.63 13.32
C MET A 172 0.28 6.60 12.25
N GLN A 173 -0.43 5.54 12.63
CA GLN A 173 -0.84 4.47 11.73
C GLN A 173 -1.78 4.98 10.64
N LYS A 174 -2.75 5.82 10.98
CA LYS A 174 -3.69 6.42 10.04
C LYS A 174 -2.97 7.35 9.06
N THR A 175 -2.05 8.17 9.56
CA THR A 175 -1.21 9.04 8.73
C THR A 175 -0.36 8.21 7.77
N GLY A 176 0.31 7.16 8.26
CA GLY A 176 1.10 6.25 7.43
C GLY A 176 0.27 5.54 6.35
N LYS A 177 -0.90 4.99 6.70
CA LYS A 177 -1.81 4.35 5.72
C LYS A 177 -2.27 5.33 4.65
N TYR A 178 -2.50 6.57 5.03
CA TYR A 178 -2.90 7.60 4.10
C TYR A 178 -1.76 7.99 3.15
N ILE A 179 -0.52 8.06 3.65
CA ILE A 179 0.66 8.26 2.80
C ILE A 179 0.91 7.08 1.87
N ASP A 180 0.64 5.85 2.31
CA ASP A 180 0.73 4.66 1.46
C ASP A 180 -0.16 4.77 0.23
N LYS A 181 -1.34 5.40 0.34
CA LYS A 181 -2.18 5.67 -0.84
C LYS A 181 -1.48 6.54 -1.87
N PHE A 182 -0.69 7.54 -1.46
CA PHE A 182 0.07 8.36 -2.40
C PHE A 182 1.18 7.55 -3.05
N LEU A 183 1.92 6.81 -2.24
CA LEU A 183 3.04 6.02 -2.72
C LEU A 183 2.56 4.90 -3.63
N ASP A 184 1.40 4.28 -3.38
CA ASP A 184 0.78 3.26 -4.23
C ASP A 184 0.05 3.85 -5.45
N ALA A 185 -0.38 5.11 -5.38
CA ALA A 185 -1.00 5.80 -6.50
C ALA A 185 0.03 6.07 -7.62
N GLY A 186 -0.40 5.78 -8.84
CA GLY A 186 0.46 5.82 -10.03
C GLY A 186 1.25 4.53 -10.16
N GLY A 187 1.19 3.92 -11.35
CA GLY A 187 2.05 2.77 -11.67
C GLY A 187 3.52 3.12 -11.45
N ALA A 188 4.38 2.11 -11.31
CA ALA A 188 5.79 2.36 -11.07
C ALA A 188 6.43 3.17 -12.22
N SER A 189 7.38 4.04 -11.88
CA SER A 189 8.14 4.87 -12.82
C SER A 189 7.30 5.79 -13.73
N THR A 190 6.25 6.45 -13.21
CA THR A 190 5.50 7.48 -13.96
C THR A 190 5.82 8.89 -13.44
N TYR A 191 5.58 9.93 -14.23
CA TYR A 191 5.68 11.32 -13.76
C TYR A 191 4.75 11.61 -12.56
N MET A 192 3.60 10.92 -12.48
CA MET A 192 2.71 10.97 -11.31
C MET A 192 3.37 10.36 -10.06
N THR A 193 4.12 9.26 -10.21
CA THR A 193 4.86 8.65 -9.09
C THR A 193 5.81 9.66 -8.43
N TYR A 194 6.53 10.44 -9.22
CA TYR A 194 7.47 11.43 -8.72
C TYR A 194 6.77 12.63 -8.05
N ALA A 195 5.60 13.03 -8.55
CA ALA A 195 4.74 14.01 -7.87
C ALA A 195 4.28 13.47 -6.50
N ASN A 196 3.78 12.23 -6.47
CA ASN A 196 3.31 11.59 -5.24
C ASN A 196 4.41 11.38 -4.20
N ILE A 197 5.65 11.12 -4.62
CA ILE A 197 6.82 11.10 -3.74
C ILE A 197 7.00 12.46 -3.05
N GLY A 198 6.94 13.57 -3.78
CA GLY A 198 7.04 14.91 -3.20
C GLY A 198 5.91 15.23 -2.22
N ILE A 199 4.68 14.81 -2.55
CA ILE A 199 3.52 14.96 -1.65
C ILE A 199 3.70 14.14 -0.36
N ALA A 200 4.14 12.88 -0.48
CA ALA A 200 4.36 12.01 0.68
C ALA A 200 5.36 12.60 1.68
N ARG A 201 6.45 13.21 1.19
CA ARG A 201 7.48 13.86 2.01
C ARG A 201 6.97 15.01 2.85
N THR A 202 6.07 15.80 2.28
CA THR A 202 5.55 17.01 2.93
C THR A 202 4.33 16.71 3.79
N TYR A 203 3.51 15.72 3.42
CA TYR A 203 2.24 15.44 4.09
C TYR A 203 2.37 15.11 5.59
N VAL A 204 3.47 14.49 6.03
CA VAL A 204 3.74 14.21 7.46
C VAL A 204 3.76 15.47 8.32
N HIS A 205 3.97 16.65 7.72
CA HIS A 205 3.99 17.95 8.39
C HIS A 205 2.62 18.68 8.37
N LYS A 206 1.55 18.01 7.91
CA LYS A 206 0.21 18.59 7.90
C LYS A 206 -0.30 18.81 9.34
N SER A 207 -0.84 19.99 9.59
CA SER A 207 -1.52 20.34 10.84
C SER A 207 -2.83 19.55 10.99
N GLY A 208 -3.22 19.30 12.24
CA GLY A 208 -4.42 18.51 12.55
C GLY A 208 -4.26 17.00 12.40
N LEU A 209 -3.03 16.49 12.24
CA LEU A 209 -2.73 15.05 12.31
C LEU A 209 -2.59 14.53 13.75
N ASP A 210 -2.65 15.42 14.75
CA ASP A 210 -2.47 15.10 16.17
C ASP A 210 -1.18 14.31 16.45
N LEU A 211 -0.08 14.76 15.83
CA LEU A 211 1.26 14.20 15.96
C LEU A 211 2.19 15.16 16.73
N THR A 212 3.08 14.61 17.55
CA THR A 212 4.18 15.37 18.17
C THR A 212 5.36 15.52 17.19
N GLU A 213 6.30 16.42 17.49
CA GLU A 213 7.51 16.60 16.67
C GLU A 213 8.32 15.30 16.52
N ASP A 214 8.48 14.52 17.59
CA ASP A 214 9.18 13.24 17.56
C ASP A 214 8.44 12.21 16.68
N GLN A 215 7.10 12.20 16.71
CA GLN A 215 6.29 11.31 15.88
C GLN A 215 6.35 11.70 14.41
N VAL A 216 6.34 13.01 14.11
CA VAL A 216 6.55 13.53 12.75
C VAL A 216 7.93 13.11 12.24
N LYS A 217 8.99 13.31 13.04
CA LYS A 217 10.35 12.90 12.67
C LYS A 217 10.43 11.41 12.37
N PHE A 218 9.86 10.57 13.24
CA PHE A 218 9.80 9.13 13.03
C PHE A 218 9.08 8.79 11.71
N LEU A 219 7.91 9.38 11.46
CA LEU A 219 7.17 9.14 10.23
C LEU A 219 7.91 9.62 8.98
N SER A 220 8.62 10.75 9.04
CA SER A 220 9.46 11.22 7.93
C SER A 220 10.51 10.17 7.56
N GLU A 221 11.19 9.57 8.54
CA GLU A 221 12.17 8.50 8.31
C GLU A 221 11.52 7.25 7.69
N VAL A 222 10.33 6.89 8.15
CA VAL A 222 9.53 5.79 7.59
C VAL A 222 9.15 6.07 6.13
N VAL A 223 8.73 7.29 5.82
CA VAL A 223 8.36 7.72 4.48
C VAL A 223 9.55 7.67 3.53
N GLU A 224 10.72 8.17 3.94
CA GLU A 224 11.93 8.08 3.11
C GLU A 224 12.31 6.62 2.82
N LYS A 225 12.27 5.73 3.81
CA LYS A 225 12.51 4.29 3.57
C LYS A 225 11.55 3.68 2.54
N LYS A 226 10.29 4.11 2.54
CA LYS A 226 9.29 3.64 1.55
C LYS A 226 9.55 4.23 0.17
N ILE A 227 9.93 5.51 0.10
CA ILE A 227 10.35 6.19 -1.13
C ILE A 227 11.57 5.49 -1.73
N ASP A 228 12.59 5.16 -0.94
CA ASP A 228 13.79 4.47 -1.41
C ASP A 228 13.45 3.13 -2.06
N ARG A 229 12.58 2.32 -1.44
CA ARG A 229 12.10 1.06 -2.04
C ARG A 229 11.36 1.29 -3.36
N LYS A 230 10.52 2.33 -3.43
CA LYS A 230 9.78 2.71 -4.65
C LYS A 230 10.74 3.14 -5.76
N LEU A 231 11.78 3.90 -5.41
CA LEU A 231 12.80 4.36 -6.36
C LEU A 231 13.67 3.20 -6.87
N GLU A 232 14.04 2.24 -6.01
CA GLU A 232 14.78 1.05 -6.43
C GLU A 232 13.95 0.19 -7.40
N THR A 233 12.66 -0.01 -7.11
CA THR A 233 11.73 -0.66 -8.04
C THR A 233 11.67 0.09 -9.37
N SER A 234 11.65 1.42 -9.32
CA SER A 234 11.59 2.26 -10.50
C SER A 234 12.85 2.16 -11.37
N LYS A 235 14.02 2.01 -10.73
CA LYS A 235 15.31 1.80 -11.38
C LYS A 235 15.36 0.46 -12.11
N ILE A 236 14.90 -0.62 -11.49
CA ILE A 236 14.81 -1.94 -12.14
C ILE A 236 13.94 -1.87 -13.41
N LEU A 237 12.78 -1.20 -13.32
CA LEU A 237 11.91 -1.01 -14.49
C LEU A 237 12.56 -0.15 -15.57
N LEU A 238 13.34 0.86 -15.19
CA LEU A 238 14.09 1.68 -16.14
C LEU A 238 15.15 0.85 -16.87
N GLU A 239 15.88 -0.02 -16.17
CA GLU A 239 16.87 -0.93 -16.76
C GLU A 239 16.22 -1.91 -17.75
N LEU A 240 15.09 -2.50 -17.39
CA LEU A 240 14.30 -3.35 -18.29
C LEU A 240 13.81 -2.56 -19.51
N ALA A 241 13.36 -1.33 -19.30
CA ALA A 241 12.88 -0.46 -20.35
C ALA A 241 14.00 -0.08 -21.35
N VAL A 242 15.20 0.21 -20.85
CA VAL A 242 16.37 0.53 -21.69
C VAL A 242 16.77 -0.63 -22.60
N ALA A 243 16.55 -1.87 -22.16
CA ALA A 243 16.78 -3.06 -22.98
C ALA A 243 15.76 -3.21 -24.12
N ASP A 244 14.60 -2.57 -24.02
CA ASP A 244 13.57 -2.57 -25.06
C ASP A 244 13.83 -1.52 -26.13
N LYS A 245 13.50 -1.85 -27.38
CA LYS A 245 13.58 -0.88 -28.48
C LYS A 245 12.53 0.21 -28.27
N GLN A 246 12.97 1.38 -27.85
CA GLN A 246 12.13 2.55 -27.69
C GLN A 246 11.47 2.93 -29.02
N ASN A 247 10.19 3.29 -28.96
CA ASN A 247 9.55 3.93 -30.10
C ASN A 247 10.20 5.32 -30.27
N PRO A 248 10.81 5.65 -31.43
CA PRO A 248 11.49 6.92 -31.66
C PRO A 248 10.62 8.16 -31.36
N MET A 249 9.29 8.01 -31.44
CA MET A 249 8.35 9.07 -31.10
C MET A 249 8.34 9.44 -29.61
N TRP A 250 8.70 8.50 -28.73
CA TRP A 250 8.71 8.70 -27.27
C TRP A 250 10.12 8.95 -26.72
N GLU A 251 11.11 9.06 -27.60
CA GLU A 251 12.50 9.31 -27.24
C GLU A 251 12.63 10.56 -26.37
N GLY A 252 13.35 10.44 -25.25
CA GLY A 252 13.54 11.52 -24.28
C GLY A 252 12.35 11.83 -23.36
N TYR A 253 11.19 11.18 -23.52
CA TYR A 253 10.03 11.33 -22.62
C TYR A 253 9.66 10.03 -21.91
N TYR A 254 9.69 8.91 -22.63
CA TYR A 254 9.45 7.59 -22.08
C TYR A 254 10.34 6.53 -22.72
N ILE A 255 11.02 5.71 -21.93
CA ILE A 255 11.77 4.56 -22.46
C ILE A 255 10.80 3.37 -22.63
N GLY A 256 11.02 2.59 -23.70
CA GLY A 256 10.15 1.49 -24.12
C GLY A 256 9.80 0.57 -22.95
N GLY A 257 8.54 0.16 -22.83
CA GLY A 257 8.12 -0.79 -21.81
C GLY A 257 7.44 -1.97 -22.48
N THR A 258 7.84 -3.18 -22.12
CA THR A 258 7.30 -4.47 -22.53
C THR A 258 5.78 -4.46 -22.81
N ARG A 259 5.37 -4.15 -24.04
CA ARG A 259 3.97 -4.16 -24.54
C ARG A 259 2.86 -3.46 -23.69
N THR A 260 3.10 -2.91 -22.49
CA THR A 260 2.00 -2.59 -21.56
C THR A 260 2.15 -1.31 -20.71
N GLN A 261 3.33 -0.69 -20.55
CA GLN A 261 3.38 0.60 -19.83
C GLN A 261 4.57 1.51 -20.20
N PRO A 262 4.35 2.80 -20.50
CA PRO A 262 5.42 3.76 -20.75
C PRO A 262 6.11 4.17 -19.42
N VAL A 263 7.45 4.17 -19.40
CA VAL A 263 8.29 4.48 -18.22
C VAL A 263 8.87 5.89 -18.33
N ALA A 264 8.60 6.76 -17.36
CA ALA A 264 9.11 8.14 -17.33
C ALA A 264 10.64 8.15 -17.25
N SER A 265 11.29 8.77 -18.23
CA SER A 265 12.74 8.69 -18.39
C SER A 265 13.45 10.04 -18.48
N ASN A 266 12.71 11.14 -18.59
CA ASN A 266 13.30 12.46 -18.67
C ASN A 266 13.76 12.92 -17.28
N THR A 267 15.05 12.78 -17.00
CA THR A 267 15.64 13.11 -15.68
C THR A 267 15.38 14.55 -15.26
N LYS A 268 15.36 15.50 -16.20
CA LYS A 268 15.04 16.90 -15.94
C LYS A 268 13.59 17.06 -15.48
N MET A 269 12.63 16.50 -16.22
CA MET A 269 11.20 16.55 -15.83
C MET A 269 10.95 15.86 -14.50
N ILE A 270 11.58 14.69 -14.28
CA ILE A 270 11.49 13.95 -13.01
C ILE A 270 11.96 14.84 -11.85
N SER A 271 13.14 15.46 -12.00
CA SER A 271 13.70 16.36 -10.99
C SER A 271 12.79 17.56 -10.73
N GLU A 272 12.34 18.26 -11.78
CA GLU A 272 11.50 19.46 -11.63
C GLU A 272 10.13 19.14 -11.01
N ILE A 273 9.51 18.01 -11.37
CA ILE A 273 8.24 17.56 -10.78
C ILE A 273 8.42 17.20 -9.30
N THR A 274 9.44 16.40 -8.99
CA THR A 274 9.72 15.99 -7.61
C THR A 274 10.00 17.21 -6.73
N GLU A 275 10.79 18.16 -7.24
CA GLU A 275 11.14 19.39 -6.53
C GLU A 275 9.92 20.29 -6.30
N ALA A 276 9.04 20.45 -7.30
CA ALA A 276 7.83 21.25 -7.16
C ALA A 276 6.93 20.73 -6.03
N PHE A 277 6.71 19.42 -5.96
CA PHE A 277 5.87 18.83 -4.92
C PHE A 277 6.56 18.65 -3.57
N SER A 278 7.90 18.58 -3.52
CA SER A 278 8.63 18.47 -2.24
C SER A 278 8.72 19.79 -1.47
N LYS A 279 8.34 20.92 -2.10
CA LYS A 279 8.37 22.26 -1.50
C LYS A 279 7.01 22.80 -1.09
N ILE A 280 5.94 22.00 -1.23
CA ILE A 280 4.61 22.43 -0.82
C ILE A 280 4.57 22.60 0.71
N ASP A 281 3.81 23.58 1.17
CA ASP A 281 3.33 23.59 2.54
C ASP A 281 2.04 22.75 2.58
N PRO A 282 2.01 21.62 3.30
CA PRO A 282 0.82 20.76 3.40
C PRO A 282 -0.36 21.43 4.11
N ASN A 283 -0.18 22.65 4.63
CA ASN A 283 -1.20 23.48 5.27
C ASN A 283 -1.71 24.61 4.40
N ASP A 284 -1.02 24.93 3.30
CA ASP A 284 -1.41 25.99 2.38
C ASP A 284 -1.74 25.41 1.01
N LYS A 285 -3.05 25.37 0.72
CA LYS A 285 -3.57 24.91 -0.57
C LYS A 285 -2.98 25.69 -1.74
N SER A 286 -2.63 26.96 -1.56
CA SER A 286 -2.06 27.77 -2.65
C SER A 286 -0.72 27.21 -3.13
N THR A 287 0.12 26.71 -2.22
CA THR A 287 1.40 26.08 -2.58
C THR A 287 1.19 24.77 -3.34
N TYR A 288 0.14 24.03 -2.98
CA TYR A 288 -0.26 22.82 -3.69
C TYR A 288 -0.75 23.13 -5.10
N ASP A 289 -1.62 24.13 -5.26
CA ASP A 289 -2.14 24.57 -6.55
C ASP A 289 -0.98 25.06 -7.45
N VAL A 290 0.02 25.77 -6.91
CA VAL A 290 1.24 26.17 -7.66
C VAL A 290 2.05 24.94 -8.11
N ALA A 291 2.21 23.92 -7.27
CA ALA A 291 2.91 22.69 -7.67
C ALA A 291 2.16 21.93 -8.78
N VAL A 292 0.82 21.91 -8.73
CA VAL A 292 -0.02 21.33 -9.80
C VAL A 292 0.09 22.14 -11.08
N ASP A 293 0.05 23.47 -11.01
CA ASP A 293 0.26 24.35 -12.17
C ASP A 293 1.62 24.06 -12.82
N ARG A 294 2.68 23.95 -11.99
CA ARG A 294 4.03 23.64 -12.47
C ARG A 294 4.12 22.27 -13.12
N PHE A 295 3.48 21.25 -12.54
CA PHE A 295 3.39 19.92 -13.14
C PHE A 295 2.74 19.97 -14.53
N GLN A 296 1.63 20.68 -14.66
CA GLN A 296 0.91 20.84 -15.92
C GLN A 296 1.76 21.57 -16.96
N GLU A 297 2.46 22.63 -16.57
CA GLU A 297 3.42 23.32 -17.44
C GLU A 297 4.53 22.40 -17.96
N ILE A 298 5.09 21.56 -17.09
CA ILE A 298 6.15 20.60 -17.45
C ILE A 298 5.61 19.54 -18.42
N MET A 299 4.40 19.05 -18.19
CA MET A 299 3.78 17.98 -18.99
C MET A 299 3.18 18.47 -20.30
N ARG A 300 2.76 19.73 -20.40
CA ARG A 300 2.04 20.30 -21.56
C ARG A 300 2.74 20.11 -22.91
N PRO A 301 4.06 20.31 -23.06
CA PRO A 301 4.75 20.05 -24.33
C PRO A 301 4.57 18.60 -24.79
N TRP A 302 4.71 17.63 -23.86
CA TRP A 302 4.51 16.23 -24.15
C TRP A 302 3.05 15.92 -24.49
N GLU A 303 2.10 16.40 -23.70
CA GLU A 303 0.66 16.17 -23.95
C GLU A 303 0.23 16.74 -25.31
N THR A 304 0.82 17.86 -25.72
CA THR A 304 0.58 18.48 -27.04
C THR A 304 1.12 17.63 -28.19
N ILE A 305 2.33 17.08 -28.05
CA ILE A 305 2.93 16.17 -29.04
C ILE A 305 2.09 14.89 -29.15
N PHE A 306 1.72 14.31 -28.00
CA PHE A 306 0.88 13.12 -27.93
C PHE A 306 -0.50 13.36 -28.58
N ALA A 307 -1.18 14.44 -28.21
CA ALA A 307 -2.48 14.81 -28.78
C ALA A 307 -2.38 15.00 -30.30
N SER A 308 -1.32 15.67 -30.79
CA SER A 308 -1.10 15.87 -32.23
C SER A 308 -0.88 14.56 -32.98
N TYR A 309 -0.18 13.59 -32.37
CA TYR A 309 -0.05 12.26 -32.94
C TYR A 309 -1.40 11.52 -32.98
N VAL A 310 -2.14 11.52 -31.87
CA VAL A 310 -3.46 10.88 -31.82
C VAL A 310 -4.41 11.53 -32.82
N ALA A 311 -4.36 12.85 -33.02
CA ALA A 311 -5.16 13.56 -34.02
C ALA A 311 -4.94 13.03 -35.44
N ARG A 312 -3.70 12.65 -35.78
CA ARG A 312 -3.37 12.09 -37.10
C ARG A 312 -3.91 10.67 -37.29
N GLN A 313 -4.07 9.92 -36.20
CA GLN A 313 -4.57 8.54 -36.20
C GLN A 313 -6.10 8.47 -36.01
N ALA A 314 -6.66 9.40 -35.25
CA ALA A 314 -8.07 9.49 -34.86
C ALA A 314 -8.48 10.99 -34.69
N PRO A 315 -8.84 11.68 -35.78
CA PRO A 315 -9.04 13.14 -35.80
C PRO A 315 -10.11 13.68 -34.84
N GLY A 316 -11.12 12.86 -34.50
CA GLY A 316 -12.21 13.24 -33.60
C GLY A 316 -11.87 13.20 -32.09
N TYR A 317 -10.71 12.66 -31.70
CA TYR A 317 -10.35 12.41 -30.30
C TYR A 317 -9.43 13.50 -29.70
N ALA A 318 -8.82 14.35 -30.52
CA ALA A 318 -7.64 15.12 -30.11
C ALA A 318 -7.90 16.59 -29.72
N SER A 319 -9.01 17.20 -30.14
CA SER A 319 -9.20 18.66 -30.01
C SER A 319 -9.36 19.15 -28.57
N SER A 320 -9.78 18.29 -27.64
CA SER A 320 -9.93 18.60 -26.21
C SER A 320 -8.94 17.86 -25.30
N TYR A 321 -8.09 16.98 -25.85
CA TYR A 321 -7.29 16.02 -25.07
C TYR A 321 -6.40 16.67 -24.00
N VAL A 322 -5.64 17.71 -24.36
CA VAL A 322 -4.70 18.38 -23.45
C VAL A 322 -5.46 19.06 -22.30
N HIS A 323 -6.50 19.82 -22.62
CA HIS A 323 -7.32 20.50 -21.61
C HIS A 323 -8.07 19.52 -20.70
N GLU A 324 -8.57 18.40 -21.24
CA GLU A 324 -9.19 17.34 -20.44
C GLU A 324 -8.18 16.63 -19.54
N LYS A 325 -6.94 16.39 -20.02
CA LYS A 325 -5.86 15.84 -19.20
C LYS A 325 -5.43 16.77 -18.07
N GLU A 326 -5.25 18.05 -18.34
CA GLU A 326 -4.98 19.06 -17.32
C GLU A 326 -6.14 19.12 -16.30
N ARG A 327 -7.40 19.14 -16.76
CA ARG A 327 -8.56 19.13 -15.85
C ARG A 327 -8.61 17.88 -14.97
N ASN A 328 -8.42 16.70 -15.55
CA ASN A 328 -8.51 15.42 -14.85
C ASN A 328 -7.33 15.22 -13.87
N SER A 329 -6.11 15.61 -14.26
CA SER A 329 -4.95 15.57 -13.37
C SER A 329 -5.14 16.48 -12.15
N ARG A 330 -5.63 17.71 -12.36
CA ARG A 330 -5.95 18.62 -11.25
C ARG A 330 -7.01 18.05 -10.32
N ALA A 331 -8.07 17.44 -10.86
CA ALA A 331 -9.09 16.78 -10.04
C ALA A 331 -8.49 15.62 -9.21
N GLY A 332 -7.60 14.82 -9.79
CA GLY A 332 -6.88 13.77 -9.07
C GLY A 332 -6.02 14.31 -7.93
N PHE A 333 -5.20 15.34 -8.20
CA PHE A 333 -4.40 16.01 -7.18
C PHE A 333 -5.26 16.68 -6.10
N GLN A 334 -6.40 17.27 -6.44
CA GLN A 334 -7.32 17.83 -5.46
C GLN A 334 -7.99 16.75 -4.59
N ALA A 335 -8.33 15.59 -5.16
CA ALA A 335 -8.85 14.46 -4.38
C ALA A 335 -7.80 13.93 -3.40
N ILE A 336 -6.54 13.86 -3.86
CA ILE A 336 -5.36 13.59 -3.02
C ILE A 336 -5.26 14.63 -1.91
N TRP A 337 -5.26 15.92 -2.18
CA TRP A 337 -5.18 16.95 -1.14
C TRP A 337 -6.31 16.87 -0.09
N ASN A 338 -7.53 16.56 -0.53
CA ASN A 338 -8.71 16.59 0.31
C ASN A 338 -8.96 15.31 1.13
N GLY A 339 -8.13 14.26 1.01
CA GLY A 339 -8.42 13.01 1.74
C GLY A 339 -9.48 12.12 1.11
N ILE A 340 -9.86 12.37 -0.15
CA ILE A 340 -11.03 11.73 -0.78
C ILE A 340 -10.62 10.52 -1.64
N TYR A 341 -9.31 10.22 -1.71
CA TYR A 341 -8.74 9.12 -2.49
C TYR A 341 -8.87 7.75 -1.82
#